data_AF-A0A1M6DYS3-F1
#
_entry.id   AF-A0A1M6DYS3-F1
#
_cell.length_a   1.000
_cell.length_b   1.000
_cell.length_c   1.000
_cell.angle_alpha   90.00
_cell.angle_beta   90.00
_cell.angle_gamma   90.00
#
_symmetry.space_group_name_H-M   'P 1'
#
loop_
_entity.id
_entity.type
_entity.pdbx_description
1 polymer ?
#
loop_
_entity_poly.entity_id
_entity_poly.type
_entity_poly.pdbx_seq_one_letter_code
_entity_poly.pdbx_strand_id
1 'polypeptide(L)'
;MEHERGADFRGEIFMDGLALVFMLAVLVEKVVEIFKDIVYAIPFFPDKFRPLTLELLSLACGVLLAFQSGINALELLAVKISNPGVGIVITGLVIGKGANFAHDFFHSFSKNNKR
;
A
#
# COMPACT_ATOMS: atom_id res chain seq x y z
N MET A 1 -22.64 -5.48 28.60
CA MET A 1 -22.95 -4.08 28.27
C MET A 1 -21.72 -3.16 28.13
N GLU A 2 -20.82 -3.00 29.11
CA GLU A 2 -19.57 -2.21 28.89
C GLU A 2 -18.49 -2.97 28.09
N HIS A 3 -18.38 -4.28 28.31
CA HIS A 3 -17.42 -5.14 27.59
C HIS A 3 -17.74 -5.32 26.09
N GLU A 4 -19.01 -5.13 25.69
CA GLU A 4 -19.44 -5.22 24.29
C GLU A 4 -19.19 -3.90 23.55
N ARG A 5 -19.40 -2.74 24.20
CA ARG A 5 -19.06 -1.41 23.65
C ARG A 5 -17.57 -1.24 23.36
N GLY A 6 -16.69 -1.82 24.18
CA GLY A 6 -15.24 -1.74 23.95
C GLY A 6 -14.75 -2.59 22.78
N ALA A 7 -15.41 -3.73 22.52
CA ALA A 7 -15.11 -4.59 21.38
C ALA A 7 -15.60 -3.97 20.06
N ASP A 8 -16.81 -3.41 20.07
CA ASP A 8 -17.43 -2.72 18.94
C ASP A 8 -16.61 -1.50 18.49
N PHE A 9 -16.23 -0.63 19.43
CA PHE A 9 -15.41 0.56 19.15
C PHE A 9 -14.00 0.23 18.59
N ARG A 10 -13.38 -0.85 19.10
CA ARG A 10 -12.09 -1.32 18.58
C ARG A 10 -12.24 -1.91 17.18
N GLY A 11 -13.38 -2.54 16.89
CA GLY A 11 -13.76 -3.01 15.56
C GLY A 11 -13.91 -1.86 14.56
N GLU A 12 -14.61 -0.78 14.95
CA GLU A 12 -14.76 0.41 14.10
C GLU A 12 -13.41 1.03 13.73
N ILE A 13 -12.51 1.26 14.70
CA ILE A 13 -11.17 1.81 14.44
C ILE A 13 -10.38 0.93 13.47
N PHE A 14 -10.49 -0.39 13.61
CA PHE A 14 -9.82 -1.32 12.71
C PHE A 14 -10.38 -1.24 11.28
N MET A 15 -11.71 -1.21 11.15
CA MET A 15 -12.39 -1.10 9.87
C MET A 15 -12.10 0.22 9.18
N ASP A 16 -12.13 1.34 9.92
CA ASP A 16 -11.81 2.67 9.42
C ASP A 16 -10.34 2.77 8.98
N GLY A 17 -9.43 2.19 9.76
CA GLY A 17 -8.01 2.15 9.43
C GLY A 17 -7.74 1.34 8.15
N LEU A 18 -8.31 0.14 8.03
CA LEU A 18 -8.17 -0.65 6.81
C LEU A 18 -8.84 0.00 5.60
N ALA A 19 -10.00 0.63 5.78
CA ALA A 19 -10.67 1.40 4.75
C ALA A 19 -9.79 2.57 4.28
N LEU A 20 -9.10 3.24 5.20
CA LEU A 20 -8.13 4.29 4.87
C LEU A 20 -6.96 3.73 4.04
N VAL A 21 -6.37 2.59 4.42
CA VAL A 21 -5.31 1.95 3.64
C VAL A 21 -5.79 1.66 2.21
N PHE A 22 -7.00 1.13 2.06
CA PHE A 22 -7.59 0.87 0.75
C PHE A 22 -7.82 2.15 -0.05
N MET A 23 -8.36 3.19 0.58
CA MET A 23 -8.60 4.50 -0.05
C MET A 23 -7.30 5.14 -0.52
N LEU A 24 -6.24 5.07 0.28
CA LEU A 24 -4.91 5.55 -0.08
C LEU A 24 -4.32 4.75 -1.25
N ALA A 25 -4.51 3.44 -1.29
CA ALA A 25 -4.01 2.60 -2.40
C ALA A 25 -4.68 2.99 -3.73
N VAL A 26 -6.00 3.21 -3.73
CA VAL A 26 -6.73 3.70 -4.92
C VAL A 26 -6.26 5.09 -5.33
N LEU A 27 -6.03 5.98 -4.35
CA LEU A 27 -5.52 7.32 -4.61
C LEU A 27 -4.13 7.29 -5.27
N VAL A 28 -3.21 6.46 -4.79
CA VAL A 28 -1.88 6.32 -5.40
C VAL A 28 -1.97 5.83 -6.83
N GLU A 29 -2.82 4.84 -7.12
CA GLU A 29 -3.02 4.35 -8.49
C GLU A 29 -3.44 5.50 -9.42
N LYS A 30 -4.38 6.35 -8.98
CA LYS A 30 -4.86 7.49 -9.78
C LYS A 30 -3.82 8.58 -9.95
N VAL A 31 -3.02 8.86 -8.91
CA VAL A 31 -1.90 9.79 -9.01
C VAL A 31 -0.89 9.29 -10.02
N VAL A 32 -0.47 8.03 -9.94
CA VAL A 32 0.51 7.44 -10.85
C VAL A 32 -0.02 7.40 -12.27
N GLU A 33 -1.31 7.10 -12.47
CA GLU A 33 -1.97 7.15 -13.78
C GLU A 33 -1.84 8.53 -14.44
N ILE A 34 -2.04 9.63 -13.69
CA ILE A 34 -1.84 11.00 -14.20
C ILE A 34 -0.37 11.26 -14.54
N PHE A 35 0.57 10.75 -13.74
CA PHE A 35 2.00 10.89 -14.01
C PHE A 35 2.46 10.09 -15.23
N LYS A 36 1.76 9.02 -15.62
CA LYS A 36 2.06 8.28 -16.86
C LYS A 36 2.05 9.23 -18.05
N ASP A 37 1.00 10.03 -18.21
CA ASP A 37 0.89 10.93 -19.36
C ASP A 37 2.07 11.91 -19.46
N ILE A 38 2.53 12.41 -18.31
CA ILE A 38 3.70 13.31 -18.23
C ILE A 38 4.99 12.58 -18.64
N VAL A 39 5.24 11.38 -18.10
CA VAL A 39 6.43 10.59 -18.43
C VAL A 39 6.44 10.19 -19.91
N TYR A 40 5.26 9.94 -20.50
CA TYR A 40 5.12 9.57 -21.90
C TYR A 40 5.32 10.76 -22.84
N ALA A 41 5.00 11.97 -22.40
CA ALA A 41 5.25 13.20 -23.15
C ALA A 41 6.74 13.59 -23.28
N ILE A 42 7.65 12.96 -22.53
CA ILE A 42 9.09 13.27 -22.58
C ILE A 42 9.77 12.47 -23.72
N PRO A 43 10.24 13.13 -24.79
CA PRO A 43 10.80 12.45 -25.97
C PRO A 43 12.20 11.85 -25.76
N PHE A 44 12.93 12.29 -24.73
CA PHE A 44 14.29 11.80 -24.42
C PHE A 44 14.29 10.66 -23.38
N PHE A 45 13.13 10.25 -22.88
CA PHE A 45 13.06 9.24 -21.81
C PHE A 45 13.03 7.83 -22.40
N PRO A 46 13.96 6.92 -22.03
CA PRO A 46 14.02 5.61 -22.65
C PRO A 46 12.84 4.73 -22.21
N ASP A 47 12.18 4.09 -23.16
CA ASP A 47 10.99 3.25 -22.92
C ASP A 47 11.24 2.13 -21.90
N LYS A 48 12.46 1.62 -21.83
CA LYS A 48 12.88 0.59 -20.88
C LYS A 48 12.81 1.03 -19.41
N PHE A 49 12.99 2.32 -19.13
CA PHE A 49 12.98 2.84 -17.76
C PHE A 49 11.61 3.38 -17.33
N ARG A 50 10.69 3.62 -18.27
CA ARG A 50 9.32 4.11 -17.98
C ARG A 50 8.56 3.25 -16.95
N PRO A 51 8.50 1.90 -17.05
CA PRO A 51 7.78 1.12 -16.05
C PRO A 51 8.44 1.20 -14.67
N LEU A 52 9.78 1.21 -14.62
CA LEU A 52 10.53 1.31 -13.36
C LEU A 52 10.30 2.66 -12.68
N THR A 53 10.25 3.77 -13.43
CA THR A 53 10.03 5.08 -12.83
C THR A 53 8.63 5.24 -12.27
N LEU A 54 7.62 4.71 -12.96
CA LEU A 54 6.24 4.73 -12.49
C LEU A 54 6.07 3.85 -11.24
N GLU A 55 6.74 2.70 -11.20
CA GLU A 55 6.72 1.82 -10.02
C GLU A 55 7.40 2.48 -8.82
N LEU A 56 8.58 3.09 -9.01
CA LEU A 56 9.28 3.82 -7.96
C LEU A 56 8.48 5.03 -7.47
N LEU A 57 7.81 5.76 -8.37
CA LEU A 57 6.92 6.85 -8.01
C LEU A 57 5.75 6.34 -7.18
N SER A 58 5.13 5.24 -7.58
CA SER A 58 4.02 4.60 -6.86
C SER A 58 4.43 4.18 -5.45
N LEU A 59 5.58 3.51 -5.32
CA LEU A 59 6.16 3.10 -4.05
C LEU A 59 6.49 4.31 -3.16
N ALA A 60 7.11 5.35 -3.73
CA ALA A 60 7.44 6.56 -3.00
C ALA A 60 6.18 7.27 -2.50
N CYS A 61 5.17 7.45 -3.35
CA CYS A 61 3.89 8.03 -2.96
C CYS A 61 3.21 7.21 -1.85
N GLY A 62 3.17 5.89 -1.98
CA GLY A 62 2.57 5.03 -0.97
C GLY A 62 3.26 5.14 0.39
N VAL A 63 4.60 5.10 0.42
CA VAL A 63 5.39 5.27 1.65
C VAL A 63 5.21 6.66 2.25
N LEU A 64 5.23 7.71 1.44
CA LEU A 64 5.01 9.07 1.91
C LEU A 64 3.62 9.24 2.53
N LEU A 65 2.57 8.72 1.90
CA LEU A 65 1.21 8.80 2.41
C LEU A 65 1.02 7.98 3.69
N ALA A 66 1.61 6.78 3.77
CA ALA A 66 1.57 5.98 4.99
C ALA A 66 2.28 6.68 6.16
N PHE A 67 3.45 7.28 5.89
CA PHE A 67 4.21 8.03 6.88
C PHE A 67 3.46 9.27 7.36
N GLN A 68 2.90 10.05 6.42
CA GLN A 68 2.13 11.25 6.73
C GLN A 68 0.84 10.94 7.51
N SER A 69 0.21 9.80 7.21
CA SER A 69 -1.01 9.35 7.90
C SER A 69 -0.71 8.63 9.22
N GLY A 70 0.54 8.28 9.48
CA GLY A 70 0.96 7.50 10.65
C GLY A 70 0.37 6.09 10.70
N ILE A 71 -0.09 5.55 9.56
CA ILE A 71 -0.86 4.31 9.55
C ILE A 71 0.04 3.08 9.50
N ASN A 72 -0.23 2.14 10.39
CA ASN A 72 0.45 0.85 10.48
C ASN A 72 -0.57 -0.28 10.37
N ALA A 73 -0.78 -0.77 9.14
CA ALA A 73 -1.76 -1.83 8.85
C ALA A 73 -1.44 -3.14 9.59
N LEU A 74 -0.18 -3.39 9.91
CA LEU A 74 0.22 -4.60 10.64
C LEU A 74 -0.24 -4.53 12.09
N GLU A 75 -0.17 -3.36 12.72
CA GLU A 75 -0.71 -3.13 14.06
C GLU A 75 -2.24 -3.17 14.08
N LEU A 76 -2.90 -2.63 13.05
CA LEU A 76 -4.34 -2.80 12.85
C LEU A 76 -4.70 -4.30 12.83
N LEU A 77 -3.94 -5.11 12.08
CA LEU A 77 -4.12 -6.57 11.99
C LEU A 77 -3.63 -7.34 13.24
N ALA A 78 -3.31 -6.66 14.33
CA ALA A 78 -2.76 -7.22 15.57
C ALA A 78 -1.43 -7.99 15.40
N VAL A 79 -0.69 -7.72 14.31
CA VAL A 79 0.66 -8.24 14.08
C VAL A 79 1.66 -7.32 14.79
N LYS A 80 2.28 -7.84 15.86
CA LYS A 80 3.26 -7.10 16.65
C LYS A 80 4.63 -7.12 15.96
N ILE A 81 5.18 -5.93 15.74
CA ILE A 81 6.50 -5.72 15.14
C ILE A 81 7.31 -4.84 16.07
N SER A 82 8.57 -5.17 16.32
CA SER A 82 9.41 -4.44 17.29
C SER A 82 9.65 -2.98 16.94
N ASN A 83 9.55 -2.58 15.67
CA ASN A 83 9.73 -1.21 15.23
C ASN A 83 8.48 -0.74 14.45
N PRO A 84 7.66 0.18 15.01
CA PRO A 84 6.45 0.67 14.35
C PRO A 84 6.75 1.42 13.04
N GLY A 85 7.92 2.05 12.91
CA GLY A 85 8.33 2.71 11.67
C GLY A 85 8.48 1.72 10.50
N VAL A 86 8.91 0.49 10.78
CA VAL A 86 8.95 -0.59 9.77
C VAL A 86 7.55 -0.97 9.32
N GLY A 87 6.59 -1.02 10.24
CA GLY A 87 5.18 -1.31 9.93
C GLY A 87 4.54 -0.24 9.04
N ILE A 88 4.85 1.04 9.29
CA ILE A 88 4.42 2.16 8.45
C ILE A 88 5.02 2.05 7.04
N VAL A 89 6.32 1.76 6.92
CA VAL A 89 6.97 1.58 5.61
C VAL A 89 6.33 0.42 4.84
N ILE A 90 6.13 -0.74 5.47
CA ILE A 90 5.47 -1.89 4.84
C ILE A 90 4.05 -1.52 4.39
N THR A 91 3.29 -0.81 5.23
CA THR A 91 1.96 -0.31 4.88
C THR A 91 2.02 0.58 3.64
N GLY A 92 3.02 1.45 3.57
CA GLY A 92 3.29 2.28 2.40
C GLY A 92 3.65 1.52 1.13
N LEU A 93 4.41 0.42 1.25
CA LEU A 93 4.70 -0.46 0.11
C LEU A 93 3.43 -1.17 -0.39
N VAL A 94 2.53 -1.57 0.52
CA VAL A 94 1.23 -2.16 0.18
C VAL A 94 0.35 -1.15 -0.53
N ILE A 95 0.26 0.08 -0.01
CA ILE A 95 -0.46 1.19 -0.65
C ILE A 95 0.14 1.48 -2.04
N GLY A 96 1.46 1.56 -2.12
CA GLY A 96 2.19 1.95 -3.33
C GLY A 96 2.19 0.91 -4.43
N LYS A 97 2.18 -0.39 -4.13
CA LYS A 97 2.02 -1.41 -5.17
C LYS A 97 0.57 -1.75 -5.48
N GLY A 98 -0.36 -1.40 -4.60
CA GLY A 98 -1.78 -1.71 -4.75
C GLY A 98 -2.04 -3.20 -5.03
N ALA A 99 -3.05 -3.47 -5.85
CA ALA A 99 -3.47 -4.83 -6.21
C ALA A 99 -2.42 -5.60 -7.04
N ASN A 100 -1.45 -4.93 -7.68
CA ASN A 100 -0.40 -5.60 -8.46
C ASN A 100 0.54 -6.40 -7.55
N PHE A 101 0.83 -5.92 -6.33
CA PHE A 101 1.57 -6.73 -5.35
C PHE A 101 0.76 -7.92 -4.88
N ALA A 102 -0.55 -7.78 -4.63
CA ALA A 102 -1.38 -8.92 -4.27
C ALA A 102 -1.36 -9.96 -5.39
N HIS A 103 -1.54 -9.55 -6.65
CA HIS A 103 -1.48 -10.44 -7.80
C HIS A 103 -0.11 -11.15 -7.90
N ASP A 104 1.00 -10.41 -7.88
CA ASP A 104 2.35 -10.96 -7.97
C ASP A 104 2.71 -11.85 -6.77
N PHE A 105 2.25 -11.49 -5.57
CA PHE A 105 2.43 -12.26 -4.33
C PHE A 105 1.66 -13.57 -4.37
N PHE A 106 0.37 -13.54 -4.73
CA PHE A 106 -0.44 -14.75 -4.90
C PHE A 106 0.09 -15.64 -6.02
N HIS A 107 0.58 -15.07 -7.12
CA HIS A 107 1.14 -15.84 -8.24
C HIS A 107 2.48 -16.50 -7.85
N SER A 108 3.34 -15.80 -7.12
CA SER A 108 4.62 -16.33 -6.62
C SER A 108 4.42 -17.41 -5.56
N PHE A 109 3.44 -17.23 -4.66
CA PHE A 109 3.14 -18.21 -3.61
C PHE A 109 2.40 -19.45 -4.16
N SER A 110 1.47 -19.27 -5.10
CA SER A 110 0.78 -20.37 -5.80
C SER A 110 1.75 -21.24 -6.61
N LYS A 111 2.75 -20.62 -7.25
CA LYS A 111 3.79 -21.34 -8.01
C LYS A 111 4.66 -22.26 -7.12
N ASN A 112 4.80 -21.94 -5.83
CA ASN A 112 5.60 -22.73 -4.90
C ASN A 112 4.88 -23.98 -4.36
N ASN A 113 3.56 -24.12 -4.56
CA ASN A 113 2.77 -25.26 -4.09
C ASN A 113 2.66 -26.40 -5.13
N LYS A 114 3.52 -26.39 -6.16
CA LYS A 114 3.61 -27.41 -7.22
C LYS A 114 4.96 -28.13 -7.26
N ARG A 115 5.68 -28.21 -6.14
CA ARG A 115 6.87 -29.06 -5.99
C ARG A 115 6.71 -30.00 -4.83
#